data_AF-D8UB83-F1
#
_entry.id   AF-D8UB83-F1
#
_cell.length_a   1.000
_cell.length_b   1.000
_cell.length_c   1.000
_cell.angle_alpha   90.00
_cell.angle_beta   90.00
_cell.angle_gamma   90.00
#
_symmetry.space_group_name_H-M   'P 1'
#
loop_
_entity.id
_entity.type
_entity.pdbx_description
1 polymer ?
#
loop_
_entity_poly.entity_id
_entity_poly.type
_entity_poly.pdbx_seq_one_letter_code
_entity_poly.pdbx_strand_id
1 'polypeptide(L)'
;MCRSPPIAQLRQIALMAATLAILLSLTAIAQQLTQHAKYRSIDGWGNNLVHPEWGAANTPFVRLQVPTVGYSNTTSQLTGSDRPTPRNISLALMATNYPDKRRYTEAATSDMLTYAGEDGIDETRICELLSPSVPTISMLFLLVLLRTIVAGQFFDHDLDKTKDGNGTRDAAPIPIPKGDPFYDPKGVGNLTMPFTRSAYVQPNVSSYRVPINLITAFIDGSLVYGSDVRVTDALRAHTGGKLRVAVVNESKDAAMGSMLPLVGSVNISATYMANDANRVPGGALRAAGDVRGNVDPPVLALQTLWVREHNRLASELAAQQPDWDDEKLFQEARKWNIAYMQRVCFYEYIPALGITLPLYRGYNASVDPSIDVFFSTVAYRYGHSEVTDIILRVDDEGNEIPEGHLLLSQAYFNPTVSLSAGIEPVLRGLTVRVQGFVEPRFSQAVQNFLFGLPGVRPFLISIRREGPSSIVKQSNFFEVLRLS
;
A
#
# COMPACT_ATOMS: atom_id res chain seq x y z
N MET A 1 45.69 11.28 -50.51
CA MET A 1 44.35 11.56 -51.05
C MET A 1 43.40 10.46 -50.58
N CYS A 2 42.66 10.68 -49.48
CA CYS A 2 41.56 9.80 -49.10
C CYS A 2 40.38 10.07 -50.06
N ARG A 3 40.03 9.08 -50.89
CA ARG A 3 38.84 9.18 -51.74
C ARG A 3 37.61 8.97 -50.86
N SER A 4 36.74 9.98 -50.79
CA SER A 4 35.42 9.88 -50.17
C SER A 4 34.63 8.73 -50.82
N PRO A 5 33.89 7.91 -50.04
CA PRO A 5 33.13 6.81 -50.60
C PRO A 5 32.06 7.35 -51.58
N PRO A 6 31.82 6.68 -52.72
CA PRO A 6 30.82 7.10 -53.70
C PRO A 6 29.42 7.16 -53.05
N ILE A 7 28.65 8.18 -53.41
CA ILE A 7 27.30 8.48 -52.86
C ILE A 7 26.37 7.25 -52.84
N ALA A 8 26.54 6.32 -53.78
CA ALA A 8 25.81 5.05 -53.84
C ALA A 8 26.09 4.12 -52.64
N GLN A 9 27.35 4.04 -52.17
CA GLN A 9 27.71 3.26 -50.98
C GLN A 9 27.12 3.86 -49.71
N LEU A 10 27.11 5.19 -49.58
CA LEU A 10 26.50 5.88 -48.43
C LEU A 10 24.99 5.63 -48.36
N ARG A 11 24.30 5.60 -49.51
CA ARG A 11 22.87 5.26 -49.58
C ARG A 11 22.59 3.80 -49.18
N GLN A 12 23.42 2.85 -49.62
CA GLN A 12 23.29 1.45 -49.21
C GLN A 12 23.52 1.25 -47.72
N ILE A 13 24.54 1.89 -47.15
CA ILE A 13 24.82 1.83 -45.71
C ILE A 13 23.65 2.41 -44.90
N ALA A 14 23.10 3.56 -45.32
CA ALA A 14 21.93 4.15 -44.68
C ALA A 14 20.68 3.25 -44.75
N LEU A 15 20.45 2.60 -45.89
CA LEU A 15 19.34 1.67 -46.06
C LEU A 15 19.50 0.42 -45.19
N MET A 16 20.69 -0.17 -45.12
CA MET A 16 20.98 -1.30 -44.25
C MET A 16 20.83 -0.94 -42.77
N ALA A 17 21.31 0.24 -42.35
CA ALA A 17 21.15 0.73 -40.98
C ALA A 17 19.67 0.94 -40.61
N ALA A 18 18.88 1.54 -41.52
CA ALA A 18 17.44 1.72 -41.31
C ALA A 18 16.70 0.37 -41.24
N THR A 19 17.04 -0.58 -42.12
CA THR A 19 16.44 -1.92 -42.12
C THR A 19 16.79 -2.68 -40.83
N LEU A 20 18.04 -2.59 -40.37
CA LEU A 20 18.48 -3.19 -39.11
C LEU A 20 17.75 -2.56 -37.91
N ALA A 21 17.57 -1.23 -37.88
CA ALA A 21 16.81 -0.55 -36.84
C ALA A 21 15.33 -0.96 -36.83
N ILE A 22 14.71 -1.15 -38.00
CA ILE A 22 13.35 -1.66 -38.13
C ILE A 22 13.25 -3.12 -37.64
N LEU A 23 14.21 -3.97 -38.03
CA LEU A 23 14.26 -5.36 -37.55
C LEU A 23 14.43 -5.44 -36.04
N LEU A 24 15.35 -4.66 -35.46
CA LEU A 24 15.57 -4.60 -34.02
C LEU A 24 14.33 -4.12 -33.26
N SER A 25 13.63 -3.12 -33.79
CA SER A 25 12.38 -2.64 -33.19
C SER A 25 11.24 -3.65 -33.33
N LEU A 26 11.09 -4.32 -34.46
CA LEU A 26 10.11 -5.40 -34.64
C LEU A 26 10.39 -6.60 -33.72
N THR A 27 11.65 -7.00 -33.55
CA THR A 27 12.01 -8.04 -32.59
C THR A 27 11.74 -7.61 -31.15
N ALA A 28 12.04 -6.36 -30.78
CA ALA A 28 11.72 -5.84 -29.45
C ALA A 28 10.21 -5.84 -29.20
N ILE A 29 9.41 -5.42 -30.19
CA ILE A 29 7.94 -5.46 -30.12
C ILE A 29 7.44 -6.91 -29.98
N ALA A 30 7.94 -7.84 -30.80
CA ALA A 30 7.55 -9.24 -30.73
C ALA A 30 7.90 -9.86 -29.37
N GLN A 31 9.09 -9.56 -28.85
CA GLN A 31 9.57 -10.03 -27.55
C GLN A 31 8.70 -9.46 -26.42
N GLN A 32 8.38 -8.16 -26.48
CA GLN A 32 7.48 -7.48 -25.54
C GLN A 32 6.05 -8.07 -25.59
N LEU A 33 5.53 -8.43 -26.77
CA LEU A 33 4.24 -9.09 -26.94
C LEU A 33 4.24 -10.52 -26.36
N THR A 34 5.27 -11.32 -26.62
CA THR A 34 5.41 -12.66 -26.01
C THR A 34 5.60 -12.60 -24.49
N GLN A 35 6.26 -11.55 -24.00
CA GLN A 35 6.45 -11.32 -22.58
C GLN A 35 5.14 -10.93 -21.89
N HIS A 36 4.35 -10.03 -22.49
CA HIS A 36 2.99 -9.70 -22.02
C HIS A 36 2.05 -10.90 -22.05
N ALA A 37 2.22 -11.83 -22.99
CA ALA A 37 1.44 -13.07 -23.02
C ALA A 37 1.75 -14.01 -21.84
N LYS A 38 2.91 -13.86 -21.17
CA LYS A 38 3.36 -14.75 -20.10
C LYS A 38 3.35 -14.10 -18.71
N TYR A 39 3.66 -12.82 -18.61
CA TYR A 39 3.76 -12.08 -17.35
C TYR A 39 2.77 -10.93 -17.29
N ARG A 40 2.27 -10.64 -16.09
CA ARG A 40 1.39 -9.49 -15.85
C ARG A 40 2.13 -8.21 -16.25
N SER A 41 1.44 -7.28 -16.89
CA SER A 41 1.91 -5.91 -17.06
C SER A 41 2.15 -5.25 -15.69
N ILE A 42 2.92 -4.16 -15.67
CA ILE A 42 3.18 -3.38 -14.45
C ILE A 42 1.98 -2.51 -14.07
N ASP A 43 1.31 -1.95 -15.07
CA ASP A 43 0.16 -1.07 -14.92
C ASP A 43 -1.18 -1.82 -14.93
N GLY A 44 -1.16 -3.16 -15.00
CA GLY A 44 -2.36 -3.99 -15.04
C GLY A 44 -3.12 -3.98 -16.38
N TRP A 45 -2.66 -3.21 -17.38
CA TRP A 45 -3.29 -3.15 -18.69
C TRP A 45 -3.23 -4.51 -19.42
N GLY A 46 -4.31 -4.88 -20.09
CA GLY A 46 -4.41 -6.11 -20.88
C GLY A 46 -4.62 -7.38 -20.06
N ASN A 47 -4.93 -7.27 -18.75
CA ASN A 47 -5.29 -8.42 -17.91
C ASN A 47 -6.57 -9.10 -18.44
N ASN A 48 -7.57 -8.30 -18.80
CA ASN A 48 -8.75 -8.76 -19.52
C ASN A 48 -8.58 -8.54 -21.04
N LEU A 49 -8.85 -9.57 -21.85
CA LEU A 49 -8.63 -9.51 -23.30
C LEU A 49 -9.69 -8.69 -24.06
N VAL A 50 -10.87 -8.52 -23.48
CA VAL A 50 -11.99 -7.76 -24.09
C VAL A 50 -11.99 -6.32 -23.58
N HIS A 51 -11.71 -6.14 -22.28
CA HIS A 51 -11.65 -4.85 -21.60
C HIS A 51 -10.26 -4.62 -21.01
N PRO A 52 -9.24 -4.32 -21.85
CA PRO A 52 -7.85 -4.25 -21.41
C PRO A 52 -7.58 -3.18 -20.33
N GLU A 53 -8.47 -2.20 -20.17
CA GLU A 53 -8.40 -1.16 -19.14
C GLU A 53 -8.89 -1.62 -17.76
N TRP A 54 -9.66 -2.71 -17.67
CA TRP A 54 -10.27 -3.14 -16.42
C TRP A 54 -9.24 -3.49 -15.35
N GLY A 55 -9.31 -2.79 -14.21
CA GLY A 55 -8.38 -2.92 -13.11
C GLY A 55 -6.97 -2.35 -13.35
N ALA A 56 -6.71 -1.73 -14.51
CA ALA A 56 -5.44 -1.08 -14.79
C ALA A 56 -5.24 0.18 -13.93
N ALA A 57 -4.00 0.56 -13.70
CA ALA A 57 -3.64 1.78 -13.00
C ALA A 57 -4.10 3.04 -13.77
N ASN A 58 -4.32 4.14 -13.04
CA ASN A 58 -4.82 5.41 -13.59
C ASN A 58 -6.20 5.31 -14.28
N THR A 59 -7.03 4.35 -13.87
CA THR A 59 -8.40 4.19 -14.34
C THR A 59 -9.41 4.65 -13.29
N PRO A 60 -10.64 5.05 -13.69
CA PRO A 60 -11.68 5.38 -12.73
C PRO A 60 -12.07 4.19 -11.85
N PHE A 61 -12.38 4.46 -10.58
CA PHE A 61 -13.11 3.51 -9.76
C PHE A 61 -14.49 3.21 -10.36
N VAL A 62 -15.06 2.05 -10.03
CA VAL A 62 -16.46 1.78 -10.33
C VAL A 62 -17.36 2.27 -9.20
N ARG A 63 -18.65 2.41 -9.53
CA ARG A 63 -19.70 2.62 -8.55
C ARG A 63 -20.75 1.54 -8.73
N LEU A 64 -20.83 0.63 -7.77
CA LEU A 64 -21.89 -0.39 -7.74
C LEU A 64 -23.26 0.23 -7.43
N GLN A 65 -23.30 1.46 -6.91
CA GLN A 65 -24.52 2.23 -6.67
C GLN A 65 -24.41 3.68 -7.14
N VAL A 66 -25.45 4.18 -7.80
CA VAL A 66 -25.54 5.59 -8.21
C VAL A 66 -25.70 6.47 -6.97
N PRO A 67 -24.93 7.57 -6.82
CA PRO A 67 -25.02 8.44 -5.66
C PRO A 67 -26.36 9.19 -5.63
N THR A 68 -27.35 8.67 -4.90
CA THR A 68 -28.71 9.24 -4.80
C THR A 68 -28.81 10.43 -3.85
N VAL A 69 -27.86 10.64 -2.93
CA VAL A 69 -27.90 11.68 -1.88
C VAL A 69 -26.54 12.38 -1.64
N GLY A 70 -25.62 12.25 -2.59
CA GLY A 70 -24.21 12.58 -2.38
C GLY A 70 -23.76 13.99 -2.61
N TYR A 71 -24.36 14.59 -3.62
CA TYR A 71 -24.01 15.93 -4.04
C TYR A 71 -25.26 16.80 -3.96
N SER A 72 -25.12 18.03 -3.46
CA SER A 72 -26.25 18.96 -3.32
C SER A 72 -26.84 19.34 -4.68
N ASN A 73 -26.04 19.19 -5.73
CA ASN A 73 -26.43 19.36 -7.12
C ASN A 73 -26.39 18.04 -7.91
N THR A 74 -26.45 16.89 -7.22
CA THR A 74 -26.42 15.52 -7.78
C THR A 74 -25.22 15.15 -8.66
N THR A 75 -24.25 16.06 -8.83
CA THR A 75 -23.11 15.87 -9.74
C THR A 75 -21.76 15.93 -9.03
N SER A 76 -21.53 16.95 -8.20
CA SER A 76 -20.21 17.15 -7.59
C SER A 76 -20.15 18.02 -6.33
N GLN A 77 -21.15 18.85 -6.03
CA GLN A 77 -21.09 19.80 -4.91
C GLN A 77 -21.33 19.08 -3.58
N LEU A 78 -20.47 19.30 -2.58
CA LEU A 78 -20.63 18.68 -1.26
C LEU A 78 -21.94 19.15 -0.61
N THR A 79 -22.76 18.22 -0.11
CA THR A 79 -23.95 18.52 0.72
C THR A 79 -23.56 18.87 2.16
N GLY A 80 -24.46 19.50 2.90
CA GLY A 80 -24.47 19.45 4.36
C GLY A 80 -23.92 20.67 5.09
N SER A 81 -24.29 21.88 4.66
CA SER A 81 -24.02 23.10 5.45
C SER A 81 -24.68 23.08 6.83
N ASP A 82 -25.71 22.25 7.00
CA ASP A 82 -26.47 21.96 8.22
C ASP A 82 -25.92 20.77 9.03
N ARG A 83 -24.87 20.09 8.56
CA ARG A 83 -24.33 18.89 9.20
C ARG A 83 -23.16 19.21 10.14
N PRO A 84 -22.94 18.39 11.18
CA PRO A 84 -21.73 18.47 11.98
C PRO A 84 -20.48 18.35 11.12
N THR A 85 -19.46 19.17 11.40
CA THR A 85 -18.18 19.08 10.69
C THR A 85 -17.51 17.73 11.00
N PRO A 86 -16.66 17.19 10.10
CA PRO A 86 -15.88 15.99 10.38
C PRO A 86 -15.12 16.03 11.71
N ARG A 87 -14.61 17.21 12.11
CA ARG A 87 -13.91 17.36 13.38
C ARG A 87 -14.86 17.33 14.58
N ASN A 88 -16.04 17.95 14.49
CA ASN A 88 -17.05 17.82 15.54
C ASN A 88 -17.45 16.37 15.76
N ILE A 89 -17.63 15.60 14.68
CA ILE A 89 -17.92 14.15 14.77
C ILE A 89 -16.76 13.42 15.44
N SER A 90 -15.52 13.67 15.00
CA SER A 90 -14.31 13.06 15.58
C SER A 90 -14.17 13.35 17.08
N LEU A 91 -14.40 14.60 17.51
CA LEU A 91 -14.34 14.99 18.93
C LEU A 91 -15.48 14.35 19.74
N ALA A 92 -16.69 14.27 19.19
CA ALA A 92 -17.82 13.62 19.86
C ALA A 92 -17.55 12.12 20.09
N LEU A 93 -16.96 11.43 19.11
CA LEU A 93 -16.55 10.04 19.23
C LEU A 93 -15.44 9.84 20.28
N MET A 94 -14.52 10.81 20.44
CA MET A 94 -13.52 10.79 21.52
C MET A 94 -14.14 10.98 22.91
N ALA A 95 -15.10 11.89 23.04
CA ALA A 95 -15.72 12.24 24.33
C ALA A 95 -16.65 11.15 24.87
N THR A 96 -17.02 10.17 24.05
CA THR A 96 -17.92 9.09 24.46
C THR A 96 -17.15 8.03 25.25
N ASN A 97 -17.55 7.81 26.52
CA ASN A 97 -17.02 6.74 27.37
C ASN A 97 -17.49 5.36 26.87
N TYR A 98 -16.78 4.81 25.90
CA TYR A 98 -16.86 3.37 25.63
C TYR A 98 -15.98 2.63 26.64
N PRO A 99 -16.44 1.51 27.23
CA PRO A 99 -15.60 0.70 28.10
C PRO A 99 -14.31 0.38 27.36
N ASP A 100 -13.17 0.64 28.00
CA ASP A 100 -11.86 0.45 27.39
C ASP A 100 -11.58 -1.05 27.26
N LYS A 101 -12.11 -1.66 26.17
CA LYS A 101 -11.91 -3.07 25.89
C LYS A 101 -10.45 -3.40 25.52
N ARG A 102 -9.58 -2.39 25.33
CA ARG A 102 -8.13 -2.57 25.07
C ARG A 102 -7.38 -3.23 26.23
N ARG A 103 -8.02 -3.45 27.39
CA ARG A 103 -7.49 -4.18 28.55
C ARG A 103 -7.83 -5.68 28.60
N TYR A 104 -8.69 -6.21 27.71
CA TYR A 104 -9.01 -7.64 27.69
C TYR A 104 -8.12 -8.39 26.70
N THR A 105 -6.84 -8.55 27.02
CA THR A 105 -5.80 -9.09 26.13
C THR A 105 -5.25 -10.46 26.52
N GLU A 106 -5.95 -11.23 27.36
CA GLU A 106 -5.46 -12.56 27.77
C GLU A 106 -6.34 -13.72 27.25
N ALA A 107 -7.67 -13.56 27.21
CA ALA A 107 -8.57 -14.65 26.82
C ALA A 107 -8.68 -14.87 25.29
N ALA A 108 -8.65 -13.81 24.47
CA ALA A 108 -8.74 -13.94 23.01
C ALA A 108 -7.43 -14.46 22.38
N THR A 109 -6.31 -14.20 23.06
CA THR A 109 -4.98 -14.78 22.75
C THR A 109 -5.04 -16.30 22.91
N SER A 110 -5.74 -16.79 23.93
CA SER A 110 -5.98 -18.23 24.12
C SER A 110 -6.74 -18.83 22.95
N ASP A 111 -7.81 -18.21 22.43
CA ASP A 111 -8.60 -18.83 21.35
C ASP A 111 -7.86 -18.88 19.99
N MET A 112 -7.07 -17.85 19.65
CA MET A 112 -6.19 -17.90 18.46
C MET A 112 -5.02 -18.89 18.63
N LEU A 113 -4.44 -18.96 19.82
CA LEU A 113 -3.38 -19.93 20.13
C LEU A 113 -3.92 -21.37 20.26
N THR A 114 -5.19 -21.54 20.63
CA THR A 114 -5.85 -22.86 20.67
C THR A 114 -6.05 -23.39 19.24
N TYR A 115 -6.38 -22.50 18.29
CA TYR A 115 -6.41 -22.85 16.86
C TYR A 115 -5.03 -23.23 16.31
N ALA A 116 -3.96 -22.59 16.79
CA ALA A 116 -2.58 -22.97 16.45
C ALA A 116 -2.09 -24.24 17.20
N GLY A 117 -2.64 -24.51 18.39
CA GLY A 117 -2.29 -25.64 19.25
C GLY A 117 -2.89 -26.97 18.79
N GLU A 118 -4.00 -26.97 18.04
CA GLU A 118 -4.53 -28.18 17.41
C GLU A 118 -3.61 -28.73 16.30
N ASP A 119 -2.73 -27.89 15.74
CA ASP A 119 -1.73 -28.25 14.72
C ASP A 119 -0.31 -28.51 15.28
N GLY A 120 -0.11 -28.44 16.61
CA GLY A 120 1.10 -28.96 17.29
C GLY A 120 2.41 -28.21 17.03
N ILE A 121 2.46 -26.88 17.22
CA ILE A 121 3.67 -26.06 16.97
C ILE A 121 4.21 -25.42 18.26
N ASP A 122 5.49 -25.69 18.55
CA ASP A 122 6.27 -25.27 19.72
C ASP A 122 6.94 -23.89 19.51
N GLU A 123 6.90 -23.03 20.53
CA GLU A 123 7.45 -21.66 20.56
C GLU A 123 8.96 -21.60 20.27
N THR A 124 9.72 -22.66 20.57
CA THR A 124 11.17 -22.72 20.31
C THR A 124 11.54 -22.66 18.82
N ARG A 125 10.60 -22.94 17.91
CA ARG A 125 10.83 -22.94 16.46
C ARG A 125 10.82 -21.53 15.85
N ILE A 126 10.31 -20.52 16.57
CA ILE A 126 10.18 -19.12 16.10
C ILE A 126 11.55 -18.44 15.98
N CYS A 127 12.46 -18.68 16.93
CA CYS A 127 13.81 -18.09 16.93
C CYS A 127 14.72 -18.70 15.84
N GLU A 128 14.57 -19.99 15.54
CA GLU A 128 15.30 -20.64 14.44
C GLU A 128 14.87 -20.11 13.06
N LEU A 129 13.60 -19.71 12.92
CA LEU A 129 12.99 -19.19 11.68
C LEU A 129 13.35 -17.73 11.35
N LEU A 130 13.85 -16.95 12.33
CA LEU A 130 14.31 -15.56 12.15
C LEU A 130 15.83 -15.44 11.96
N SER A 131 16.54 -16.57 12.02
CA SER A 131 17.98 -16.62 11.78
C SER A 131 18.29 -16.30 10.31
N PRO A 132 19.38 -15.54 10.02
CA PRO A 132 19.83 -15.26 8.65
C PRO A 132 20.17 -16.50 7.80
N SER A 133 20.10 -17.70 8.39
CA SER A 133 20.70 -18.94 7.90
C SER A 133 19.70 -19.96 7.35
N VAL A 134 18.38 -19.76 7.48
CA VAL A 134 17.38 -20.77 7.11
C VAL A 134 16.67 -20.41 5.80
N PRO A 135 16.91 -21.16 4.71
CA PRO A 135 16.13 -21.06 3.48
C PRO A 135 14.86 -21.92 3.59
N THR A 136 13.80 -21.48 2.92
CA THR A 136 12.56 -22.21 2.56
C THR A 136 11.32 -22.11 3.47
N ILE A 137 10.31 -21.42 2.93
CA ILE A 137 8.90 -21.86 2.91
C ILE A 137 8.12 -21.81 4.24
N SER A 138 8.62 -21.08 5.25
CA SER A 138 7.78 -20.51 6.33
C SER A 138 7.53 -19.00 6.13
N MET A 139 7.21 -18.57 4.91
CA MET A 139 6.38 -17.35 4.77
C MET A 139 5.01 -17.51 5.48
N LEU A 140 4.66 -18.76 5.82
CA LEU A 140 3.39 -19.30 6.30
C LEU A 140 3.16 -19.31 7.83
N PHE A 141 4.01 -18.71 8.67
CA PHE A 141 3.70 -18.62 10.12
C PHE A 141 3.70 -17.20 10.70
N LEU A 142 4.26 -16.21 9.99
CA LEU A 142 4.43 -14.87 10.56
C LEU A 142 3.32 -13.89 10.15
N LEU A 143 2.69 -14.13 8.99
CA LEU A 143 1.41 -13.52 8.69
C LEU A 143 0.31 -14.12 9.54
N VAL A 144 0.42 -15.40 9.95
CA VAL A 144 -0.51 -16.15 10.83
C VAL A 144 -0.69 -15.53 12.23
N LEU A 145 0.09 -14.52 12.61
CA LEU A 145 -0.30 -13.55 13.65
C LEU A 145 -0.95 -12.34 12.99
N LEU A 146 -2.05 -12.60 12.27
CA LEU A 146 -2.88 -11.65 11.55
C LEU A 146 -3.47 -10.64 12.53
N ARG A 147 -2.68 -9.64 12.89
CA ARG A 147 -3.24 -8.33 13.16
C ARG A 147 -3.85 -7.84 11.86
N THR A 148 -5.16 -8.04 11.73
CA THR A 148 -6.02 -7.70 10.58
C THR A 148 -5.69 -6.31 10.04
N ILE A 149 -5.34 -5.39 10.93
CA ILE A 149 -4.96 -4.03 10.61
C ILE A 149 -3.78 -3.86 9.63
N VAL A 150 -2.63 -4.49 9.90
CA VAL A 150 -1.40 -4.24 9.13
C VAL A 150 -1.49 -4.97 7.80
N ALA A 151 -2.01 -6.20 7.81
CA ALA A 151 -2.32 -6.93 6.59
C ALA A 151 -3.37 -6.19 5.74
N GLY A 152 -4.40 -5.63 6.37
CA GLY A 152 -5.42 -4.84 5.69
C GLY A 152 -4.86 -3.59 5.03
N GLN A 153 -4.02 -2.83 5.73
CA GLN A 153 -3.34 -1.66 5.17
C GLN A 153 -2.35 -2.05 4.06
N PHE A 154 -1.62 -3.15 4.23
CA PHE A 154 -0.71 -3.68 3.23
C PHE A 154 -1.45 -4.00 1.92
N PHE A 155 -2.58 -4.71 1.99
CA PHE A 155 -3.38 -5.01 0.80
C PHE A 155 -4.17 -3.81 0.26
N ASP A 156 -4.59 -2.84 1.08
CA ASP A 156 -5.15 -1.56 0.61
C ASP A 156 -4.15 -0.86 -0.32
N HIS A 157 -2.87 -0.92 0.03
CA HIS A 157 -1.79 -0.33 -0.74
C HIS A 157 -1.46 -1.07 -2.05
N ASP A 158 -2.05 -2.25 -2.27
CA ASP A 158 -1.98 -3.00 -3.54
C ASP A 158 -3.27 -2.90 -4.37
N LEU A 159 -4.36 -2.37 -3.79
CA LEU A 159 -5.68 -2.35 -4.41
C LEU A 159 -6.09 -0.94 -4.84
N ASP A 160 -5.87 0.05 -3.98
CA ASP A 160 -6.29 1.40 -4.29
C ASP A 160 -5.40 2.53 -3.75
N LYS A 161 -5.27 3.56 -4.59
CA LYS A 161 -4.74 4.88 -4.24
C LYS A 161 -5.54 5.92 -5.00
N THR A 162 -6.43 6.61 -4.29
CA THR A 162 -7.16 7.71 -4.90
C THR A 162 -6.21 8.86 -5.30
N LYS A 163 -6.38 9.38 -6.52
CA LYS A 163 -5.68 10.57 -7.01
C LYS A 163 -6.17 11.83 -6.29
N ASP A 164 -5.23 12.66 -5.82
CA ASP A 164 -5.58 13.95 -5.21
C ASP A 164 -6.03 14.96 -6.27
N GLY A 165 -7.01 15.80 -5.91
CA GLY A 165 -7.57 16.81 -6.80
C GLY A 165 -6.64 18.00 -7.02
N ASN A 166 -7.11 18.94 -7.83
CA ASN A 166 -6.38 20.16 -8.12
C ASN A 166 -6.49 21.11 -6.92
N GLY A 167 -5.47 21.07 -6.03
CA GLY A 167 -5.26 21.90 -4.84
C GLY A 167 -6.32 22.98 -4.59
N THR A 168 -6.18 24.15 -5.23
CA THR A 168 -7.08 25.30 -4.98
C THR A 168 -8.49 25.12 -5.55
N ARG A 169 -8.66 24.44 -6.69
CA ARG A 169 -9.98 24.21 -7.31
C ARG A 169 -10.81 23.17 -6.57
N ASP A 170 -10.14 22.20 -5.98
CA ASP A 170 -10.73 21.07 -5.25
C ASP A 170 -10.59 21.20 -3.74
N ALA A 171 -10.20 22.39 -3.24
CA ALA A 171 -10.10 22.66 -1.83
C ALA A 171 -11.46 22.54 -1.14
N ALA A 172 -11.51 21.76 -0.07
CA ALA A 172 -12.62 21.66 0.85
C ALA A 172 -12.08 21.62 2.29
N PRO A 173 -11.58 22.75 2.84
CA PRO A 173 -10.90 22.81 4.15
C PRO A 173 -11.86 22.58 5.32
N ILE A 174 -11.45 21.81 6.34
CA ILE A 174 -12.29 21.35 7.47
C ILE A 174 -12.29 22.41 8.56
N PRO A 175 -13.45 23.01 8.91
CA PRO A 175 -13.50 23.96 10.01
C PRO A 175 -13.08 23.30 11.32
N ILE A 176 -12.14 23.94 12.02
CA ILE A 176 -11.70 23.54 13.35
C ILE A 176 -12.62 24.24 14.37
N PRO A 177 -13.24 23.50 15.30
CA PRO A 177 -14.07 24.09 16.34
C PRO A 177 -13.24 25.03 17.23
N LYS A 178 -13.83 26.14 17.66
CA LYS A 178 -13.17 27.06 18.59
C LYS A 178 -12.85 26.32 19.89
N GLY A 179 -11.60 26.41 20.35
CA GLY A 179 -11.16 25.71 21.56
C GLY A 179 -10.90 24.22 21.35
N ASP A 180 -10.72 23.77 20.11
CA ASP A 180 -10.25 22.42 19.81
C ASP A 180 -8.96 22.12 20.62
N PRO A 181 -8.92 21.06 21.44
CA PRO A 181 -7.82 20.84 22.37
C PRO A 181 -6.46 20.58 21.69
N PHE A 182 -6.45 20.19 20.41
CA PHE A 182 -5.23 19.91 19.66
C PHE A 182 -4.91 21.01 18.66
N TYR A 183 -5.92 21.50 17.94
CA TYR A 183 -5.71 22.39 16.79
C TYR A 183 -6.08 23.86 17.04
N ASP A 184 -6.79 24.16 18.12
CA ASP A 184 -7.10 25.51 18.58
C ASP A 184 -7.04 25.64 20.12
N PRO A 185 -5.95 25.24 20.79
CA PRO A 185 -5.90 25.18 22.26
C PRO A 185 -6.01 26.57 22.92
N LYS A 186 -5.73 27.64 22.15
CA LYS A 186 -5.86 29.03 22.61
C LYS A 186 -7.25 29.62 22.37
N GLY A 187 -8.16 28.87 21.73
CA GLY A 187 -9.52 29.32 21.46
C GLY A 187 -9.60 30.54 20.54
N VAL A 188 -8.71 30.65 19.55
CA VAL A 188 -8.68 31.75 18.58
C VAL A 188 -9.93 31.71 17.71
N GLY A 189 -10.36 30.51 17.30
CA GLY A 189 -11.43 30.30 16.32
C GLY A 189 -11.02 30.63 14.88
N ASN A 190 -11.93 30.38 13.93
CA ASN A 190 -11.73 30.59 12.49
C ASN A 190 -10.51 29.86 11.87
N LEU A 191 -10.08 28.77 12.48
CA LEU A 191 -9.03 27.90 11.95
C LEU A 191 -9.64 26.81 11.07
N THR A 192 -8.87 26.34 10.09
CA THR A 192 -9.26 25.21 9.25
C THR A 192 -8.11 24.22 9.09
N MET A 193 -8.46 22.94 8.98
CA MET A 193 -7.57 21.93 8.47
C MET A 193 -7.58 22.01 6.94
N PRO A 194 -6.42 22.02 6.26
CA PRO A 194 -6.40 21.88 4.82
C PRO A 194 -7.13 20.59 4.43
N PHE A 195 -7.85 20.60 3.31
CA PHE A 195 -8.38 19.39 2.70
C PHE A 195 -8.63 19.58 1.21
N THR A 196 -8.22 18.60 0.40
CA THR A 196 -8.35 18.60 -1.05
C THR A 196 -9.16 17.37 -1.46
N ARG A 197 -10.22 17.59 -2.24
CA ARG A 197 -11.05 16.50 -2.76
C ARG A 197 -10.29 15.69 -3.81
N SER A 198 -10.71 14.45 -4.04
CA SER A 198 -10.06 13.54 -4.99
C SER A 198 -10.25 13.95 -6.46
N ALA A 199 -9.21 13.90 -7.29
CA ALA A 199 -9.33 14.09 -8.73
C ALA A 199 -10.32 13.08 -9.32
N TYR A 200 -10.96 13.46 -10.42
CA TYR A 200 -12.08 12.72 -11.00
C TYR A 200 -12.07 12.77 -12.52
N VAL A 201 -12.74 11.79 -13.14
CA VAL A 201 -12.97 11.78 -14.59
C VAL A 201 -13.94 12.88 -14.99
N GLN A 202 -13.72 13.47 -16.17
CA GLN A 202 -14.46 14.65 -16.60
C GLN A 202 -15.97 14.37 -16.80
N PRO A 203 -16.84 15.41 -16.71
CA PRO A 203 -18.30 15.26 -16.77
C PRO A 203 -18.85 14.65 -18.07
N ASN A 204 -18.08 14.66 -19.17
CA ASN A 204 -18.46 14.01 -20.43
C ASN A 204 -18.36 12.48 -20.37
N VAL A 205 -17.72 11.91 -19.34
CA VAL A 205 -17.60 10.46 -19.09
C VAL A 205 -18.62 10.00 -18.04
N SER A 206 -18.97 10.86 -17.08
CA SER A 206 -19.92 10.54 -16.02
C SER A 206 -20.70 11.79 -15.59
N SER A 207 -22.01 11.66 -15.36
CA SER A 207 -22.85 12.75 -14.84
C SER A 207 -22.52 13.14 -13.39
N TYR A 208 -21.67 12.36 -12.70
CA TYR A 208 -21.21 12.60 -11.35
C TYR A 208 -19.70 12.38 -11.19
N ARG A 209 -19.10 12.97 -10.15
CA ARG A 209 -17.68 12.85 -9.82
C ARG A 209 -17.31 11.38 -9.54
N VAL A 210 -16.46 10.79 -10.38
CA VAL A 210 -15.89 9.45 -10.18
C VAL A 210 -14.37 9.58 -10.02
N PRO A 211 -13.82 9.22 -8.84
CA PRO A 211 -12.39 9.32 -8.60
C PRO A 211 -11.56 8.39 -9.48
N ILE A 212 -10.26 8.66 -9.53
CA ILE A 212 -9.29 7.85 -10.28
C ILE A 212 -8.46 7.02 -9.29
N ASN A 213 -8.36 5.72 -9.55
CA ASN A 213 -7.40 4.85 -8.89
C ASN A 213 -6.04 4.98 -9.57
N LEU A 214 -4.99 5.35 -8.83
CA LEU A 214 -3.64 5.55 -9.38
C LEU A 214 -2.86 4.25 -9.53
N ILE A 215 -3.27 3.18 -8.84
CA ILE A 215 -2.60 1.88 -8.85
C ILE A 215 -3.53 0.80 -9.42
N THR A 216 -2.99 -0.39 -9.64
CA THR A 216 -3.73 -1.55 -10.14
C THR A 216 -4.79 -2.00 -9.13
N ALA A 217 -5.90 -2.58 -9.61
CA ALA A 217 -6.96 -3.14 -8.76
C ALA A 217 -6.70 -4.59 -8.35
N PHE A 218 -5.57 -5.16 -8.76
CA PHE A 218 -5.23 -6.57 -8.55
C PHE A 218 -4.31 -6.72 -7.34
N ILE A 219 -4.40 -7.86 -6.66
CA ILE A 219 -3.33 -8.30 -5.74
C ILE A 219 -2.17 -8.81 -6.62
N ASP A 220 -1.36 -7.88 -7.14
CA ASP A 220 -0.27 -8.15 -8.08
C ASP A 220 1.09 -7.58 -7.63
N GLY A 221 1.19 -7.22 -6.34
CA GLY A 221 2.41 -6.76 -5.72
C GLY A 221 2.87 -5.39 -6.23
N SER A 222 1.97 -4.60 -6.82
CA SER A 222 2.22 -3.21 -7.21
C SER A 222 2.78 -2.36 -6.05
N LEU A 223 2.47 -2.70 -4.80
CA LEU A 223 3.08 -2.03 -3.64
C LEU A 223 4.60 -2.26 -3.52
N VAL A 224 5.10 -3.36 -4.08
CA VAL A 224 6.53 -3.72 -4.15
C VAL A 224 7.15 -3.27 -5.47
N TYR A 225 6.46 -3.55 -6.57
CA TYR A 225 7.01 -3.38 -7.92
C TYR A 225 6.66 -2.03 -8.57
N GLY A 226 5.68 -1.30 -8.04
CA GLY A 226 5.09 -0.10 -8.63
C GLY A 226 3.98 -0.40 -9.64
N SER A 227 3.21 0.62 -9.99
CA SER A 227 2.19 0.58 -11.05
C SER A 227 2.56 1.43 -12.29
N ASP A 228 3.80 1.92 -12.36
CA ASP A 228 4.39 2.64 -13.51
C ASP A 228 5.73 1.96 -13.84
N VAL A 229 5.92 1.63 -15.12
CA VAL A 229 7.11 0.89 -15.59
C VAL A 229 8.41 1.61 -15.23
N ARG A 230 8.44 2.95 -15.20
CA ARG A 230 9.63 3.73 -14.81
C ARG A 230 9.93 3.61 -13.33
N VAL A 231 8.90 3.51 -12.48
CA VAL A 231 9.09 3.22 -11.06
C VAL A 231 9.67 1.82 -10.89
N THR A 232 9.09 0.82 -11.55
CA THR A 232 9.62 -0.56 -11.51
C THR A 232 11.08 -0.62 -11.96
N ASP A 233 11.41 0.02 -13.08
CA ASP A 233 12.77 0.09 -13.62
C ASP A 233 13.73 0.74 -12.62
N ALA A 234 13.35 1.88 -12.04
CA ALA A 234 14.17 2.55 -11.03
C ALA A 234 14.38 1.73 -9.74
N LEU A 235 13.42 0.86 -9.38
CA LEU A 235 13.52 -0.05 -8.25
C LEU A 235 14.33 -1.32 -8.55
N ARG A 236 14.58 -1.66 -9.83
CA ARG A 236 15.35 -2.84 -10.23
C ARG A 236 16.85 -2.60 -10.20
N ALA A 237 17.59 -3.62 -9.77
CA ALA A 237 19.04 -3.61 -9.80
C ALA A 237 19.60 -3.86 -11.21
N HIS A 238 18.79 -4.44 -12.11
CA HIS A 238 19.18 -4.89 -13.45
C HIS A 238 20.37 -5.87 -13.45
N THR A 239 20.49 -6.62 -12.36
CA THR A 239 21.43 -7.72 -12.23
C THR A 239 20.83 -8.83 -11.38
N GLY A 240 20.97 -10.07 -11.85
CA GLY A 240 20.48 -11.27 -11.18
C GLY A 240 18.97 -11.33 -10.94
N GLY A 241 18.18 -10.55 -11.68
CA GLY A 241 16.73 -10.43 -11.52
C GLY A 241 16.29 -9.78 -10.23
N LYS A 242 17.16 -8.98 -9.58
CA LYS A 242 16.92 -8.43 -8.24
C LYS A 242 16.33 -7.03 -8.24
N LEU A 243 15.64 -6.70 -7.15
CA LEU A 243 15.34 -5.34 -6.74
C LEU A 243 16.53 -4.71 -6.00
N ARG A 244 16.67 -3.39 -6.13
CA ARG A 244 17.65 -2.59 -5.39
C ARG A 244 17.37 -2.66 -3.90
N VAL A 245 18.44 -2.67 -3.13
CA VAL A 245 18.43 -2.55 -1.67
C VAL A 245 19.48 -1.52 -1.27
N ALA A 246 19.33 -0.91 -0.09
CA ALA A 246 20.32 0.01 0.44
C ALA A 246 21.68 -0.71 0.64
N VAL A 247 22.76 0.00 0.33
CA VAL A 247 24.13 -0.49 0.56
C VAL A 247 24.38 -0.51 2.07
N VAL A 248 24.70 -1.69 2.59
CA VAL A 248 25.09 -1.93 3.99
C VAL A 248 26.55 -1.51 4.15
N ASN A 249 26.81 -0.33 4.71
CA ASN A 249 28.18 0.22 4.79
C ASN A 249 28.85 0.02 6.14
N GLU A 250 28.12 -0.34 7.20
CA GLU A 250 28.67 -0.48 8.56
C GLU A 250 28.28 -1.80 9.25
N SER A 251 29.05 -2.20 10.26
CA SER A 251 28.83 -3.44 11.02
C SER A 251 27.47 -3.49 11.75
N LYS A 252 26.91 -2.33 12.13
CA LYS A 252 25.54 -2.24 12.66
C LYS A 252 24.47 -2.53 11.59
N ASP A 253 24.70 -2.09 10.36
CA ASP A 253 23.76 -2.33 9.25
C ASP A 253 23.74 -3.81 8.83
N ALA A 254 24.86 -4.52 9.00
CA ALA A 254 24.97 -5.93 8.63
C ALA A 254 24.04 -6.82 9.47
N ALA A 255 23.81 -6.47 10.74
CA ALA A 255 22.87 -7.18 11.61
C ALA A 255 21.40 -6.94 11.25
N MET A 256 21.09 -5.83 10.57
CA MET A 256 19.71 -5.42 10.23
C MET A 256 19.24 -5.97 8.87
N GLY A 257 20.13 -6.61 8.11
CA GLY A 257 19.83 -7.14 6.78
C GLY A 257 19.54 -6.07 5.71
N SER A 258 19.16 -6.51 4.52
CA SER A 258 18.91 -5.60 3.39
C SER A 258 17.68 -4.71 3.61
N MET A 259 17.83 -3.39 3.45
CA MET A 259 16.71 -2.44 3.53
C MET A 259 16.30 -1.94 2.15
N LEU A 260 15.10 -1.38 2.02
CA LEU A 260 14.72 -0.62 0.83
C LEU A 260 15.75 0.50 0.56
N PRO A 261 16.04 0.81 -0.72
CA PRO A 261 16.99 1.87 -1.06
C PRO A 261 16.42 3.24 -0.67
N LEU A 262 17.28 4.25 -0.51
CA LEU A 262 16.81 5.62 -0.31
C LEU A 262 16.26 6.18 -1.63
N VAL A 263 15.24 7.03 -1.58
CA VAL A 263 14.72 7.75 -2.75
C VAL A 263 15.84 8.51 -3.46
N GLY A 264 16.71 9.18 -2.71
CA GLY A 264 17.86 9.89 -3.26
C GLY A 264 18.94 9.00 -3.89
N SER A 265 18.85 7.67 -3.75
CA SER A 265 19.78 6.69 -4.34
C SER A 265 19.24 5.97 -5.58
N VAL A 266 18.00 6.26 -5.97
CA VAL A 266 17.35 5.67 -7.15
C VAL A 266 16.83 6.77 -8.07
N ASN A 267 16.56 6.44 -9.33
CA ASN A 267 16.07 7.40 -10.32
C ASN A 267 14.56 7.67 -10.17
N ILE A 268 14.12 8.06 -8.97
CA ILE A 268 12.73 8.40 -8.63
C ILE A 268 12.71 9.83 -8.07
N SER A 269 11.65 10.59 -8.38
CA SER A 269 11.49 11.95 -7.84
C SER A 269 11.53 11.95 -6.31
N ALA A 270 12.21 12.93 -5.71
CA ALA A 270 12.19 13.15 -4.26
C ALA A 270 10.79 13.45 -3.70
N THR A 271 9.82 13.77 -4.57
CA THR A 271 8.41 14.00 -4.23
C THR A 271 7.49 12.80 -4.54
N TYR A 272 8.05 11.68 -5.01
CA TYR A 272 7.27 10.50 -5.35
C TYR A 272 6.64 9.87 -4.10
N MET A 273 7.46 9.61 -3.08
CA MET A 273 6.97 9.06 -1.82
C MET A 273 6.17 10.10 -1.05
N ALA A 274 5.04 9.67 -0.49
CA ALA A 274 4.27 10.47 0.44
C ALA A 274 5.15 10.85 1.64
N ASN A 275 5.07 12.11 2.05
CA ASN A 275 5.88 12.67 3.14
C ASN A 275 5.05 13.64 3.97
N ASP A 276 3.84 13.24 4.31
CA ASP A 276 2.83 14.20 4.78
C ASP A 276 3.21 14.81 6.14
N ALA A 277 3.95 14.08 6.98
CA ALA A 277 4.50 14.62 8.23
C ALA A 277 5.77 15.47 8.04
N ASN A 278 6.38 15.45 6.86
CA ASN A 278 7.56 16.24 6.46
C ASN A 278 8.68 16.26 7.52
N ARG A 279 8.94 15.10 8.14
CA ARG A 279 9.93 14.95 9.22
C ARG A 279 11.36 14.83 8.72
N VAL A 280 11.49 14.29 7.52
CA VAL A 280 12.77 14.10 6.83
C VAL A 280 12.67 14.66 5.40
N PRO A 281 13.79 15.06 4.78
CA PRO A 281 13.80 15.39 3.36
C PRO A 281 13.31 14.22 2.50
N GLY A 282 12.60 14.49 1.40
CA GLY A 282 12.03 13.43 0.56
C GLY A 282 13.06 12.42 0.02
N GLY A 283 14.30 12.85 -0.25
CA GLY A 283 15.39 11.96 -0.64
C GLY A 283 15.86 10.98 0.46
N ALA A 284 15.54 11.25 1.72
CA ALA A 284 15.85 10.40 2.87
C ALA A 284 14.75 9.36 3.18
N LEU A 285 13.63 9.39 2.43
CA LEU A 285 12.62 8.33 2.47
C LEU A 285 13.15 7.05 1.81
N ARG A 286 12.52 5.92 2.14
CA ARG A 286 12.77 4.63 1.48
C ARG A 286 11.96 4.55 0.19
N ALA A 287 12.57 4.16 -0.92
CA ALA A 287 11.87 3.98 -2.20
C ALA A 287 11.13 2.63 -2.21
N ALA A 288 9.86 2.67 -2.62
CA ALA A 288 8.99 1.50 -2.71
C ALA A 288 8.07 1.61 -3.95
N GLY A 289 7.35 0.53 -4.25
CA GLY A 289 6.37 0.51 -5.34
C GLY A 289 5.18 1.44 -5.07
N ASP A 290 4.54 1.32 -3.91
CA ASP A 290 3.47 2.25 -3.48
C ASP A 290 4.04 3.45 -2.74
N VAL A 291 3.55 4.65 -3.08
CA VAL A 291 4.02 5.93 -2.53
C VAL A 291 3.86 6.07 -1.02
N ARG A 292 2.96 5.31 -0.39
CA ARG A 292 2.71 5.32 1.05
C ARG A 292 3.60 4.35 1.82
N GLY A 293 4.63 3.78 1.18
CA GLY A 293 5.52 2.80 1.82
C GLY A 293 6.23 3.26 3.11
N ASN A 294 6.37 4.58 3.31
CA ASN A 294 6.97 5.15 4.52
C ASN A 294 5.94 5.62 5.55
N VAL A 295 4.64 5.34 5.35
CA VAL A 295 3.60 5.89 6.22
C VAL A 295 3.86 5.55 7.68
N ASP A 296 4.07 4.27 8.01
CA ASP A 296 4.35 3.81 9.36
C ASP A 296 5.36 2.64 9.38
N PRO A 297 5.93 2.31 10.56
CA PRO A 297 6.93 1.25 10.66
C PRO A 297 6.44 -0.14 10.20
N PRO A 298 5.23 -0.61 10.59
CA PRO A 298 4.71 -1.90 10.12
C PRO A 298 4.62 -2.03 8.59
N VAL A 299 4.07 -1.03 7.89
CA VAL A 299 4.00 -1.05 6.42
C VAL A 299 5.40 -1.08 5.81
N LEU A 300 6.31 -0.24 6.31
CA LEU A 300 7.69 -0.18 5.81
C LEU A 300 8.44 -1.49 6.02
N ALA A 301 8.22 -2.15 7.16
CA ALA A 301 8.80 -3.45 7.49
C ALA A 301 8.29 -4.55 6.54
N LEU A 302 6.97 -4.63 6.31
CA LEU A 302 6.39 -5.60 5.40
C LEU A 302 6.85 -5.39 3.95
N GLN A 303 6.87 -4.14 3.47
CA GLN A 303 7.38 -3.86 2.12
C GLN A 303 8.84 -4.30 1.96
N THR A 304 9.67 -4.03 2.98
CA THR A 304 11.07 -4.49 2.99
C THR A 304 11.15 -6.02 2.95
N LEU A 305 10.32 -6.72 3.74
CA LEU A 305 10.25 -8.18 3.77
C LEU A 305 9.93 -8.77 2.39
N TRP A 306 8.94 -8.21 1.68
CA TRP A 306 8.56 -8.69 0.36
C TRP A 306 9.59 -8.39 -0.74
N VAL A 307 10.40 -7.33 -0.59
CA VAL A 307 11.58 -7.10 -1.43
C VAL A 307 12.68 -8.13 -1.15
N ARG A 308 12.91 -8.46 0.13
CA ARG A 308 13.86 -9.53 0.52
C ARG A 308 13.43 -10.87 -0.07
N GLU A 309 12.15 -11.21 0.00
CA GLU A 309 11.65 -12.46 -0.60
C GLU A 309 11.85 -12.51 -2.10
N HIS A 310 11.53 -11.42 -2.82
CA HIS A 310 11.80 -11.35 -4.26
C HIS A 310 13.28 -11.61 -4.58
N ASN A 311 14.20 -10.97 -3.83
CA ASN A 311 15.63 -11.15 -4.05
C ASN A 311 16.13 -12.57 -3.67
N ARG A 312 15.49 -13.20 -2.67
CA ARG A 312 15.74 -14.61 -2.31
C ARG A 312 15.30 -15.53 -3.45
N LEU A 313 14.08 -15.36 -3.96
CA LEU A 313 13.55 -16.11 -5.10
C LEU A 313 14.40 -15.92 -6.36
N ALA A 314 14.81 -14.69 -6.68
CA ALA A 314 15.67 -14.42 -7.82
C ALA A 314 17.03 -15.14 -7.71
N SER A 315 17.61 -15.17 -6.50
CA SER A 315 18.88 -15.87 -6.25
C SER A 315 18.73 -17.39 -6.37
N GLU A 316 17.63 -17.94 -5.85
CA GLU A 316 17.32 -19.37 -5.94
C GLU A 316 17.08 -19.80 -7.40
N LEU A 317 16.32 -19.01 -8.15
CA LEU A 317 16.07 -19.24 -9.58
C LEU A 317 17.37 -19.14 -10.39
N ALA A 318 18.25 -18.18 -10.11
CA ALA A 318 19.53 -18.06 -10.79
C ALA A 318 20.45 -19.27 -10.53
N ALA A 319 20.40 -19.86 -9.34
CA ALA A 319 21.15 -21.08 -9.02
C ALA A 319 20.58 -22.31 -9.74
N GLN A 320 19.27 -22.39 -9.90
CA GLN A 320 18.58 -23.51 -10.57
C GLN A 320 18.57 -23.38 -12.10
N GLN A 321 18.65 -22.16 -12.62
CA GLN A 321 18.52 -21.83 -14.04
C GLN A 321 19.65 -20.87 -14.48
N PRO A 322 20.89 -21.36 -14.63
CA PRO A 322 22.06 -20.52 -14.92
C PRO A 322 21.99 -19.75 -16.25
N ASP A 323 21.18 -20.23 -17.20
CA ASP A 323 21.04 -19.64 -18.54
C ASP A 323 19.99 -18.51 -18.61
N TRP A 324 19.27 -18.24 -17.52
CA TRP A 324 18.26 -17.17 -17.51
C TRP A 324 18.91 -15.80 -17.36
N ASP A 325 18.50 -14.86 -18.21
CA ASP A 325 18.92 -13.46 -18.11
C ASP A 325 18.24 -12.70 -16.95
N ASP A 326 18.67 -11.46 -16.71
CA ASP A 326 18.13 -10.62 -15.63
C ASP A 326 16.60 -10.45 -15.72
N GLU A 327 16.09 -10.21 -16.93
CA GLU A 327 14.67 -9.97 -17.14
C GLU A 327 13.84 -11.21 -16.82
N LYS A 328 14.31 -12.37 -17.29
CA LYS A 328 13.66 -13.65 -17.06
C LYS A 328 13.63 -13.99 -15.58
N LEU A 329 14.75 -13.80 -14.87
CA LEU A 329 14.85 -14.01 -13.43
C LEU A 329 13.90 -13.07 -12.67
N PHE A 330 13.91 -11.78 -13.01
CA PHE A 330 13.03 -10.78 -12.40
C PHE A 330 11.56 -11.15 -12.55
N GLN A 331 11.12 -11.50 -13.76
CA GLN A 331 9.71 -11.79 -14.01
C GLN A 331 9.24 -13.08 -13.35
N GLU A 332 10.07 -14.14 -13.31
CA GLU A 332 9.71 -15.39 -12.62
C GLU A 332 9.73 -15.21 -11.10
N ALA A 333 10.71 -14.48 -10.54
CA ALA A 333 10.72 -14.13 -9.12
C ALA A 333 9.51 -13.27 -8.74
N ARG A 334 9.18 -12.26 -9.54
CA ARG A 334 7.96 -11.44 -9.38
C ARG A 334 6.70 -12.29 -9.42
N LYS A 335 6.58 -13.20 -10.39
CA LYS A 335 5.43 -14.09 -10.54
C LYS A 335 5.20 -14.96 -9.30
N TRP A 336 6.25 -15.58 -8.75
CA TRP A 336 6.15 -16.40 -7.54
C TRP A 336 5.82 -15.56 -6.31
N ASN A 337 6.48 -14.40 -6.16
CA ASN A 337 6.22 -13.49 -5.04
C ASN A 337 4.75 -13.02 -5.01
N ILE A 338 4.20 -12.67 -6.19
CA ILE A 338 2.78 -12.33 -6.35
C ILE A 338 1.88 -13.51 -5.97
N ALA A 339 2.21 -14.73 -6.40
CA ALA A 339 1.43 -15.91 -6.05
C ALA A 339 1.38 -16.14 -4.53
N TYR A 340 2.49 -15.90 -3.82
CA TYR A 340 2.53 -15.95 -2.37
C TYR A 340 1.66 -14.86 -1.73
N MET A 341 1.74 -13.61 -2.21
CA MET A 341 0.87 -12.52 -1.73
C MET A 341 -0.61 -12.84 -1.92
N GLN A 342 -1.00 -13.38 -3.08
CA GLN A 342 -2.38 -13.78 -3.36
C GLN A 342 -2.83 -14.91 -2.43
N ARG A 343 -1.97 -15.92 -2.21
CA ARG A 343 -2.27 -17.01 -1.27
C ARG A 343 -2.56 -16.47 0.12
N VAL A 344 -1.67 -15.62 0.64
CA VAL A 344 -1.82 -14.97 1.95
C VAL A 344 -3.13 -14.18 2.01
N CYS A 345 -3.41 -13.35 1.00
CA CYS A 345 -4.62 -12.53 0.97
C CYS A 345 -5.90 -13.39 1.05
N PHE A 346 -6.04 -14.36 0.15
CA PHE A 346 -7.30 -15.09 -0.04
C PHE A 346 -7.50 -16.27 0.91
N TYR A 347 -6.44 -16.91 1.38
CA TYR A 347 -6.53 -18.13 2.20
C TYR A 347 -6.12 -17.93 3.66
N GLU A 348 -5.55 -16.79 4.03
CA GLU A 348 -5.16 -16.50 5.42
C GLU A 348 -5.83 -15.23 5.92
N TYR A 349 -5.58 -14.08 5.27
CA TYR A 349 -6.09 -12.78 5.71
C TYR A 349 -7.61 -12.67 5.65
N ILE A 350 -8.24 -12.93 4.48
CA ILE A 350 -9.70 -12.82 4.33
C ILE A 350 -10.45 -13.78 5.29
N PRO A 351 -10.06 -15.06 5.42
CA PRO A 351 -10.65 -15.96 6.42
C PRO A 351 -10.52 -15.47 7.86
N ALA A 352 -9.40 -14.84 8.24
CA ALA A 352 -9.22 -14.29 9.58
C ALA A 352 -10.13 -13.09 9.89
N LEU A 353 -10.68 -12.44 8.86
CA LEU A 353 -11.78 -11.47 9.02
C LEU A 353 -13.14 -12.13 9.29
N GLY A 354 -13.20 -13.47 9.35
CA GLY A 354 -14.44 -14.24 9.43
C GLY A 354 -15.17 -14.34 8.08
N ILE A 355 -14.49 -14.06 6.97
CA ILE A 355 -15.10 -14.07 5.63
C ILE A 355 -14.75 -15.37 4.92
N THR A 356 -15.77 -16.17 4.61
CA THR A 356 -15.62 -17.38 3.79
C THR A 356 -15.87 -17.06 2.32
N LEU A 357 -14.84 -17.22 1.48
CA LEU A 357 -14.98 -17.09 0.04
C LEU A 357 -15.45 -18.41 -0.60
N PRO A 358 -16.25 -18.36 -1.68
CA PRO A 358 -16.59 -19.55 -2.44
C PRO A 358 -15.35 -20.14 -3.11
N LEU A 359 -15.35 -21.45 -3.34
CA LEU A 359 -14.29 -22.14 -4.08
C LEU A 359 -14.08 -21.49 -5.46
N TYR A 360 -12.81 -21.20 -5.78
CA TYR A 360 -12.44 -20.62 -7.07
C TYR A 360 -12.76 -21.59 -8.22
N ARG A 361 -13.54 -21.13 -9.21
CA ARG A 361 -13.99 -21.93 -10.37
C ARG A 361 -13.23 -21.64 -11.67
N GLY A 362 -12.16 -20.86 -11.59
CA GLY A 362 -11.41 -20.40 -12.76
C GLY A 362 -11.71 -18.96 -13.14
N TYR A 363 -10.93 -18.46 -14.11
CA TYR A 363 -11.02 -17.08 -14.58
C TYR A 363 -12.34 -16.86 -15.34
N ASN A 364 -13.03 -15.75 -15.04
CA ASN A 364 -14.23 -15.33 -15.73
C ASN A 364 -14.00 -13.93 -16.34
N ALA A 365 -13.88 -13.87 -17.67
CA ALA A 365 -13.62 -12.62 -18.40
C ALA A 365 -14.78 -11.61 -18.36
N SER A 366 -15.96 -11.99 -17.87
CA SER A 366 -17.11 -11.09 -17.71
C SER A 366 -17.13 -10.35 -16.38
N VAL A 367 -16.20 -10.64 -15.45
CA VAL A 367 -16.09 -9.96 -14.16
C VAL A 367 -15.24 -8.71 -14.32
N ASP A 368 -15.79 -7.56 -13.95
CA ASP A 368 -15.04 -6.30 -13.80
C ASP A 368 -14.31 -6.31 -12.45
N PRO A 369 -12.96 -6.35 -12.42
CA PRO A 369 -12.15 -6.36 -11.22
C PRO A 369 -11.91 -4.97 -10.62
N SER A 370 -12.44 -3.91 -11.24
CA SER A 370 -12.20 -2.53 -10.80
C SER A 370 -12.72 -2.30 -9.38
N ILE A 371 -11.98 -1.52 -8.59
CA ILE A 371 -12.33 -1.23 -7.20
C ILE A 371 -13.56 -0.32 -7.14
N ASP A 372 -14.49 -0.63 -6.25
CA ASP A 372 -15.64 0.22 -5.97
C ASP A 372 -15.26 1.40 -5.04
N VAL A 373 -15.80 2.58 -5.32
CA VAL A 373 -15.55 3.80 -4.52
C VAL A 373 -15.91 3.61 -3.05
N PHE A 374 -17.04 2.97 -2.72
CA PHE A 374 -17.46 2.78 -1.33
C PHE A 374 -16.50 1.83 -0.60
N PHE A 375 -16.05 0.77 -1.28
CA PHE A 375 -15.02 -0.12 -0.75
C PHE A 375 -13.75 0.65 -0.37
N SER A 376 -13.15 1.36 -1.32
CA SER A 376 -11.88 2.10 -1.13
C SER A 376 -11.99 3.23 -0.11
N THR A 377 -13.10 3.97 -0.10
CA THR A 377 -13.19 5.21 0.71
C THR A 377 -13.78 5.00 2.10
N VAL A 378 -14.53 3.90 2.32
CA VAL A 378 -15.27 3.67 3.56
C VAL A 378 -15.06 2.28 4.11
N ALA A 379 -15.49 1.23 3.39
CA ALA A 379 -15.58 -0.11 3.96
C ALA A 379 -14.20 -0.64 4.39
N TYR A 380 -13.21 -0.50 3.51
CA TYR A 380 -11.87 -1.04 3.74
C TYR A 380 -11.02 -0.14 4.66
N ARG A 381 -11.58 0.96 5.18
CA ARG A 381 -10.95 1.83 6.18
C ARG A 381 -11.25 1.40 7.63
N TYR A 382 -11.94 0.28 7.83
CA TYR A 382 -12.26 -0.25 9.17
C TYR A 382 -10.99 -0.41 10.05
N GLY A 383 -9.89 -0.84 9.43
CA GLY A 383 -8.61 -1.10 10.11
C GLY A 383 -8.04 0.12 10.82
N HIS A 384 -8.38 1.35 10.43
CA HIS A 384 -7.91 2.54 11.15
C HIS A 384 -8.29 2.56 12.64
N SER A 385 -9.43 1.96 13.02
CA SER A 385 -9.87 1.86 14.41
C SER A 385 -9.04 0.86 15.24
N GLU A 386 -8.40 -0.09 14.57
CA GLU A 386 -7.58 -1.12 15.20
C GLU A 386 -6.16 -0.59 15.54
N VAL A 387 -5.80 0.62 15.07
CA VAL A 387 -4.43 1.17 15.18
C VAL A 387 -4.18 1.60 16.61
N THR A 388 -3.06 1.15 17.18
CA THR A 388 -2.61 1.54 18.53
C THR A 388 -1.57 2.66 18.50
N ASP A 389 -1.49 3.47 19.57
CA ASP A 389 -0.52 4.57 19.69
C ASP A 389 0.95 4.12 19.80
N ILE A 390 1.18 2.87 20.20
CA ILE A 390 2.52 2.30 20.46
C ILE A 390 2.72 1.09 19.55
N ILE A 391 3.80 1.11 18.77
CA ILE A 391 4.30 -0.04 18.03
C ILE A 391 5.36 -0.73 18.89
N LEU A 392 5.08 -1.97 19.28
CA LEU A 392 6.02 -2.76 20.08
C LEU A 392 7.23 -3.11 19.23
N ARG A 393 8.39 -3.20 19.89
CA ARG A 393 9.63 -3.71 19.32
C ARG A 393 10.24 -4.67 20.32
N VAL A 394 10.41 -5.92 19.92
CA VAL A 394 10.90 -6.98 20.80
C VAL A 394 12.06 -7.77 20.18
N ASP A 395 12.95 -8.27 21.04
CA ASP A 395 14.07 -9.14 20.65
C ASP A 395 13.62 -10.59 20.39
N ASP A 396 14.58 -11.48 20.17
CA ASP A 396 14.31 -12.90 19.90
C ASP A 396 13.75 -13.64 21.12
N GLU A 397 13.98 -13.12 22.32
CA GLU A 397 13.47 -13.64 23.58
C GLU A 397 12.11 -13.03 23.97
N GLY A 398 11.56 -12.12 23.16
CA GLY A 398 10.28 -11.45 23.39
C GLY A 398 10.33 -10.26 24.35
N ASN A 399 11.53 -9.82 24.76
CA ASN A 399 11.71 -8.66 25.63
C ASN A 399 11.75 -7.35 24.81
N GLU A 400 11.44 -6.22 25.45
CA GLU A 400 11.62 -4.91 24.84
C GLU A 400 13.10 -4.66 24.49
N ILE A 401 13.36 -4.27 23.24
CA ILE A 401 14.72 -3.96 22.78
C ILE A 401 15.28 -2.70 23.48
N PRO A 402 16.62 -2.52 23.57
CA PRO A 402 17.22 -1.34 24.20
C PRO A 402 16.79 0.02 23.62
N GLU A 403 16.46 0.08 22.33
CA GLU A 403 15.92 1.28 21.67
C GLU A 403 14.48 1.60 22.09
N GLY A 404 13.81 0.70 22.83
CA GLY A 404 12.46 0.83 23.36
C GLY A 404 11.35 0.59 22.34
N HIS A 405 10.10 0.77 22.70
CA HIS A 405 8.97 0.79 21.75
C HIS A 405 8.88 2.12 20.96
N LEU A 406 8.11 2.13 19.86
CA LEU A 406 7.88 3.34 19.06
C LEU A 406 6.53 3.99 19.39
N LEU A 407 6.53 5.31 19.58
CA LEU A 407 5.32 6.12 19.52
C LEU A 407 4.96 6.35 18.05
N LEU A 408 3.80 5.85 17.63
CA LEU A 408 3.35 5.95 16.24
C LEU A 408 3.23 7.42 15.79
N SER A 409 2.81 8.29 16.70
CA SER A 409 2.74 9.73 16.48
C SER A 409 4.08 10.36 16.08
N GLN A 410 5.22 9.75 16.42
CA GLN A 410 6.57 10.22 16.07
C GLN A 410 7.17 9.47 14.87
N ALA A 411 6.66 8.27 14.58
CA ALA A 411 7.21 7.39 13.57
C ALA A 411 6.67 7.64 12.15
N TYR A 412 5.48 8.27 12.01
CA TYR A 412 4.91 8.53 10.68
C TYR A 412 5.89 9.24 9.73
N PHE A 413 6.07 8.70 8.52
CA PHE A 413 6.95 9.23 7.47
C PHE A 413 8.40 9.48 7.92
N ASN A 414 8.89 8.70 8.88
CA ASN A 414 10.23 8.85 9.43
C ASN A 414 10.97 7.50 9.44
N PRO A 415 11.62 7.10 8.33
CA PRO A 415 12.33 5.82 8.25
C PRO A 415 13.55 5.76 9.18
N THR A 416 14.15 6.89 9.56
CA THR A 416 15.26 6.93 10.52
C THR A 416 14.82 6.42 11.89
N VAL A 417 13.64 6.84 12.34
CA VAL A 417 13.04 6.35 13.60
C VAL A 417 12.45 4.95 13.41
N SER A 418 11.72 4.74 12.32
CA SER A 418 10.99 3.48 12.07
C SER A 418 11.91 2.28 11.94
N LEU A 419 13.12 2.48 11.40
CA LEU A 419 14.10 1.43 11.15
C LEU A 419 15.31 1.51 12.10
N SER A 420 15.22 2.23 13.22
CA SER A 420 16.39 2.46 14.08
C SER A 420 17.01 1.17 14.66
N ALA A 421 16.26 0.06 14.62
CA ALA A 421 16.66 -1.27 15.08
C ALA A 421 16.36 -2.37 14.06
N GLY A 422 16.18 -2.03 12.78
CA GLY A 422 15.83 -2.97 11.72
C GLY A 422 14.33 -3.15 11.56
N ILE A 423 13.94 -4.17 10.78
CA ILE A 423 12.52 -4.52 10.59
C ILE A 423 12.10 -5.63 11.55
N GLU A 424 13.05 -6.45 11.99
CA GLU A 424 12.84 -7.68 12.74
C GLU A 424 12.15 -7.41 14.08
N PRO A 425 12.58 -6.43 14.91
CA PRO A 425 11.88 -6.16 16.17
C PRO A 425 10.46 -5.64 15.96
N VAL A 426 10.20 -4.91 14.87
CA VAL A 426 8.85 -4.45 14.53
C VAL A 426 7.99 -5.64 14.13
N LEU A 427 8.50 -6.53 13.27
CA LEU A 427 7.78 -7.73 12.84
C LEU A 427 7.48 -8.66 14.03
N ARG A 428 8.43 -8.92 14.94
CA ARG A 428 8.16 -9.62 16.20
C ARG A 428 7.19 -8.84 17.10
N GLY A 429 7.29 -7.51 17.12
CA GLY A 429 6.34 -6.66 17.81
C GLY A 429 4.89 -6.79 17.30
N LEU A 430 4.70 -7.23 16.05
CA LEU A 430 3.40 -7.57 15.46
C LEU A 430 2.88 -8.96 15.90
N THR A 431 3.73 -9.83 16.43
CA THR A 431 3.35 -11.18 16.88
C THR A 431 2.87 -11.23 18.33
N VAL A 432 3.35 -10.34 19.22
CA VAL A 432 3.17 -10.48 20.68
C VAL A 432 2.01 -9.71 21.35
N ARG A 433 1.25 -8.91 20.59
CA ARG A 433 0.11 -8.09 21.04
C ARG A 433 -1.11 -8.37 20.17
N VAL A 434 -2.31 -8.20 20.70
CA VAL A 434 -3.55 -8.25 19.91
C VAL A 434 -3.78 -6.89 19.22
N GLN A 435 -4.39 -6.85 18.03
CA GLN A 435 -4.80 -5.59 17.42
C GLN A 435 -5.86 -4.85 18.27
N GLY A 436 -6.05 -3.55 18.01
CA GLY A 436 -7.21 -2.85 18.56
C GLY A 436 -8.52 -3.45 18.04
N PHE A 437 -9.62 -3.21 18.75
CA PHE A 437 -10.94 -3.63 18.30
C PHE A 437 -11.43 -2.74 17.16
N VAL A 438 -12.25 -3.30 16.26
CA VAL A 438 -13.06 -2.50 15.35
C VAL A 438 -14.10 -1.74 16.16
N GLU A 439 -13.88 -0.44 16.35
CA GLU A 439 -14.74 0.41 17.15
C GLU A 439 -14.87 1.84 16.57
N PRO A 440 -15.86 2.65 17.00
CA PRO A 440 -15.99 4.03 16.53
C PRO A 440 -14.84 4.96 16.96
N ARG A 441 -13.98 4.52 17.87
CA ARG A 441 -12.81 5.26 18.36
C ARG A 441 -11.56 4.89 17.56
N PHE A 442 -10.59 5.78 17.60
CA PHE A 442 -9.29 5.59 16.99
C PHE A 442 -8.23 6.05 18.00
N SER A 443 -7.00 5.57 17.86
CA SER A 443 -5.86 6.05 18.65
C SER A 443 -5.61 7.54 18.44
N GLN A 444 -4.97 8.19 19.42
CA GLN A 444 -4.64 9.61 19.29
C GLN A 444 -3.68 9.84 18.11
N ALA A 445 -2.74 8.93 17.89
CA ALA A 445 -1.80 8.95 16.79
C ALA A 445 -2.52 9.10 15.43
N VAL A 446 -3.56 8.30 15.18
CA VAL A 446 -4.36 8.38 13.95
C VAL A 446 -5.22 9.65 13.91
N GLN A 447 -5.88 10.00 15.01
CA GLN A 447 -6.85 11.11 15.00
C GLN A 447 -6.21 12.49 14.95
N ASN A 448 -5.01 12.63 15.53
CA ASN A 448 -4.41 13.94 15.79
C ASN A 448 -3.00 14.11 15.22
N PHE A 449 -2.26 13.03 14.92
CA PHE A 449 -0.81 13.09 14.61
C PHE A 449 -0.38 12.42 13.30
N LEU A 450 -1.31 11.84 12.53
CA LEU A 450 -1.03 11.10 11.29
C LEU A 450 -0.17 11.89 10.28
N PHE A 451 -0.34 13.21 10.25
CA PHE A 451 0.33 14.12 9.30
C PHE A 451 1.32 15.08 9.99
N GLY A 452 1.87 14.67 11.13
CA GLY A 452 2.81 15.46 11.92
C GLY A 452 2.19 16.04 13.19
N LEU A 453 2.97 16.86 13.90
CA LEU A 453 2.52 17.47 15.16
C LEU A 453 1.38 18.48 14.89
N PRO A 454 0.42 18.64 15.82
CA PRO A 454 -0.61 19.65 15.74
C PRO A 454 -0.01 21.04 15.47
N GLY A 455 -0.47 21.70 14.41
CA GLY A 455 0.08 22.96 13.90
C GLY A 455 0.93 22.84 12.62
N VAL A 456 1.32 21.63 12.20
CA VAL A 456 2.11 21.42 10.96
C VAL A 456 1.22 21.09 9.75
N ARG A 457 0.09 20.38 9.94
CA ARG A 457 -1.07 20.21 9.01
C ARG A 457 -2.06 19.19 9.62
N PRO A 458 -3.28 19.56 10.02
CA PRO A 458 -4.28 18.59 10.47
C PRO A 458 -5.00 17.94 9.28
N PHE A 459 -5.43 16.67 9.38
CA PHE A 459 -6.37 16.08 8.40
C PHE A 459 -7.15 14.88 8.97
N LEU A 460 -8.47 14.87 8.73
CA LEU A 460 -9.38 13.72 8.89
C LEU A 460 -9.74 13.21 7.49
N ILE A 461 -9.32 11.99 7.13
CA ILE A 461 -9.35 11.52 5.74
C ILE A 461 -10.64 10.75 5.34
N SER A 462 -11.31 10.04 6.25
CA SER A 462 -12.44 9.18 5.85
C SER A 462 -13.77 9.93 5.70
N ILE A 463 -14.11 10.85 6.62
CA ILE A 463 -15.45 11.46 6.67
C ILE A 463 -15.71 12.44 5.51
N ARG A 464 -14.66 13.03 4.91
CA ARG A 464 -14.82 14.12 3.92
C ARG A 464 -14.33 13.82 2.50
N ARG A 465 -13.76 12.63 2.23
CA ARG A 465 -13.16 12.34 0.91
C ARG A 465 -14.13 12.55 -0.25
N GLU A 466 -15.36 12.11 -0.07
CA GLU A 466 -16.46 12.36 -1.00
C GLU A 466 -17.63 13.11 -0.35
N GLY A 467 -17.62 13.30 0.98
CA GLY A 467 -18.76 13.72 1.80
C GLY A 467 -19.52 12.51 2.36
N PRO A 468 -20.07 12.55 3.59
CA PRO A 468 -20.70 11.37 4.24
C PRO A 468 -21.91 10.76 3.51
N SER A 469 -22.39 11.38 2.43
CA SER A 469 -23.61 10.97 1.72
C SER A 469 -23.42 10.68 0.24
N SER A 470 -22.24 10.94 -0.34
CA SER A 470 -21.87 10.51 -1.72
C SER A 470 -21.33 9.09 -1.77
N ILE A 471 -21.09 8.58 -0.58
CA ILE A 471 -21.08 7.20 -0.17
C ILE A 471 -22.54 6.91 0.25
N VAL A 472 -23.10 5.84 -0.31
CA VAL A 472 -24.40 5.27 0.05
C VAL A 472 -24.57 5.34 1.58
N LYS A 473 -25.70 5.90 2.07
CA LYS A 473 -25.98 5.91 3.52
C LYS A 473 -25.76 4.49 4.05
N GLN A 474 -25.06 4.36 5.18
CA GLN A 474 -24.73 3.06 5.78
C GLN A 474 -25.98 2.15 5.94
N SER A 475 -27.17 2.75 6.14
CA SER A 475 -28.48 2.08 6.14
C SER A 475 -28.87 1.42 4.81
N ASN A 476 -28.52 2.02 3.67
CA ASN A 476 -28.89 1.55 2.33
C ASN A 476 -27.90 0.50 1.79
N PHE A 477 -26.70 0.39 2.39
CA PHE A 477 -25.71 -0.64 2.05
C PHE A 477 -26.13 -2.03 2.55
N PHE A 478 -26.75 -2.11 3.74
CA PHE A 478 -27.29 -3.36 4.29
C PHE A 478 -28.48 -3.91 3.49
N GLU A 479 -29.33 -3.05 2.91
CA GLU A 479 -30.42 -3.48 2.02
C GLU A 479 -29.93 -4.17 0.75
N VAL A 480 -28.76 -3.76 0.20
CA VAL A 480 -28.22 -4.31 -1.05
C VAL A 480 -27.51 -5.65 -0.85
N LEU A 481 -26.94 -5.90 0.33
CA LEU A 481 -26.31 -7.18 0.64
C LEU A 481 -27.29 -8.28 1.05
N ARG A 482 -28.61 -8.00 1.16
CA ARG A 482 -29.62 -8.94 1.71
C ARG A 482 -29.13 -9.65 2.98
N LEU A 483 -28.39 -8.93 3.82
CA LEU A 483 -28.02 -9.43 5.14
C LEU A 483 -29.20 -9.09 6.06
N SER A 484 -30.11 -10.06 6.18
CA SER A 484 -31.22 -10.09 7.15
C SER A 484 -30.72 -10.42 8.54
#